data_AF-I3N0N9-F1
#
_entry.id   AF-I3N0N9-F1
#
_cell.length_a   1.000
_cell.length_b   1.000
_cell.length_c   1.000
_cell.angle_alpha   90.00
_cell.angle_beta   90.00
_cell.angle_gamma   90.00
#
_symmetry.space_group_name_H-M   'P 1'
#
loop_
_entity.id
_entity.type
_entity.pdbx_description
1 polymer ?
#
loop_
_entity_poly.entity_id
_entity_poly.type
_entity_poly.pdbx_seq_one_letter_code
_entity_poly.pdbx_strand_id
1 'polypeptide(L)'
;PASFASGGSERYVNSLDYLLQEKRMLVERFSVSLQVIPPVHPGETVFLPRRHPLPCILDSSHLKPHNHLEELFLSSPVAQQLSFLHNGLLSNLYLHTSDCPVPLLQWLFQLLTWPPETSSRAFALLWDLSVDGLFCQSDEDMRLWYPSLQEVMEAFHSLGAHNPALYPLGPFQHGSRLLESEASLSWLEQQDPPQEVALDLSLSYIYKFLTLCALAQPGAYTDAHLLGLIELLCRASLDVGLRLMPKTDLQQLLLLLLENIREWPGKLQPLCCALSWVSDHHHNLLALVQFFLDVTSRGRQLRSQLSLVVIARMLGQEELPLWQEKMQLSLLSQLLSLMRPSSLGQYVGSEPLPPCQEQQPKASAALDHKVCYMCHSLLTLAGVVVSSQDITSDQWGELQLLCMQLDRHISTHIRESPQAMHRTKLKDLATQTYIRWQELLAHCQPQVVPKDGG
;
A
#
# COMPACT_ATOMS: atom_id res chain seq x y z
N PRO A 1 45.63 35.55 63.61
CA PRO A 1 46.31 34.58 62.71
C PRO A 1 45.43 33.34 62.46
N ALA A 2 44.96 32.97 61.28
CA ALA A 2 44.96 33.55 59.95
C ALA A 2 43.71 33.00 59.25
N SER A 3 43.02 33.83 58.49
CA SER A 3 41.86 33.48 57.66
C SER A 3 42.29 32.57 56.50
N PHE A 4 41.74 31.37 56.42
CA PHE A 4 41.91 30.48 55.26
C PHE A 4 41.12 31.03 54.07
N ALA A 5 41.84 31.34 52.99
CA ALA A 5 41.30 31.78 51.72
C ALA A 5 40.63 30.60 50.98
N SER A 6 39.30 30.63 50.90
CA SER A 6 38.49 29.81 49.98
C SER A 6 38.42 30.53 48.62
N GLY A 7 39.52 30.51 47.85
CA GLY A 7 39.62 31.21 46.57
C GLY A 7 39.78 30.32 45.33
N GLY A 8 39.86 29.00 45.49
CA GLY A 8 40.26 28.08 44.42
C GLY A 8 39.12 27.33 43.71
N SER A 9 37.96 27.15 44.34
CA SER A 9 36.97 26.18 43.86
C SER A 9 35.95 26.75 42.86
N GLU A 10 35.57 28.03 42.96
CA GLU A 10 34.56 28.63 42.07
C GLU A 10 35.08 28.86 40.63
N ARG A 11 36.38 29.13 40.45
CA ARG A 11 36.97 29.32 39.11
C ARG A 11 37.03 28.02 38.30
N TYR A 12 37.21 26.87 38.96
CA TYR A 12 37.24 25.57 38.28
C TYR A 12 35.85 25.09 37.85
N VAL A 13 34.82 25.34 38.67
CA VAL A 13 33.42 24.99 38.33
C VAL A 13 32.93 25.82 37.13
N ASN A 14 33.20 27.14 37.12
CA ASN A 14 32.85 28.01 36.00
C ASN A 14 33.59 27.63 34.69
N SER A 15 34.83 27.16 34.78
CA SER A 15 35.58 26.69 33.60
C SER A 15 35.06 25.36 33.06
N LEU A 16 34.56 24.47 33.92
CA LEU A 16 34.00 23.19 33.52
C LEU A 16 32.62 23.37 32.86
N ASP A 17 31.78 24.26 33.42
CA ASP A 17 30.50 24.62 32.82
C ASP A 17 30.67 25.31 31.47
N TYR A 18 31.66 26.20 31.34
CA TYR A 18 32.02 26.82 30.06
C TYR A 18 32.48 25.78 29.03
N LEU A 19 33.36 24.85 29.41
CA LEU A 19 33.81 23.75 28.54
C LEU A 19 32.67 22.79 28.17
N LEU A 20 31.75 22.50 29.09
CA LEU A 20 30.55 21.69 28.83
C LEU A 20 29.58 22.40 27.89
N GLN A 21 29.49 23.73 27.99
CA GLN A 21 28.68 24.55 27.10
C GLN A 21 29.32 24.68 25.72
N GLU A 22 30.64 24.82 25.63
CA GLU A 22 31.38 24.82 24.37
C GLU A 22 31.34 23.46 23.69
N LYS A 23 31.44 22.35 24.45
CA LYS A 23 31.22 21.00 23.95
C LYS A 23 29.77 20.78 23.51
N ARG A 24 28.77 21.30 24.23
CA ARG A 24 27.37 21.25 23.80
C ARG A 24 27.15 22.05 22.52
N MET A 25 27.72 23.25 22.40
CA MET A 25 27.64 24.06 21.18
C MET A 25 28.36 23.40 20.01
N LEU A 26 29.50 22.75 20.23
CA LEU A 26 30.20 21.96 19.21
C LEU A 26 29.36 20.75 18.79
N VAL A 27 28.81 20.00 19.76
CA VAL A 27 27.93 18.87 19.47
C VAL A 27 26.69 19.34 18.74
N GLU A 28 26.02 20.41 19.13
CA GLU A 28 24.86 20.95 18.39
C GLU A 28 25.25 21.44 16.99
N ARG A 29 26.42 22.08 16.84
CA ARG A 29 26.93 22.57 15.55
C ARG A 29 27.31 21.44 14.59
N PHE A 30 27.75 20.30 15.11
CA PHE A 30 28.12 19.10 14.36
C PHE A 30 27.07 17.98 14.45
N SER A 31 25.96 18.19 15.16
CA SER A 31 24.83 17.26 15.25
C SER A 31 24.06 17.34 13.95
N VAL A 32 24.29 16.35 13.09
CA VAL A 32 23.51 16.18 11.88
C VAL A 32 22.17 15.56 12.28
N SER A 33 21.10 16.35 12.25
CA SER A 33 19.75 15.79 12.23
C SER A 33 19.60 15.06 10.89
N LEU A 34 19.72 13.74 10.91
CA LEU A 34 19.54 12.87 9.75
C LEU A 34 18.05 12.83 9.36
N GLN A 35 17.51 13.94 8.88
CA GLN A 35 16.19 13.97 8.26
C GLN A 35 16.31 13.33 6.87
N VAL A 36 16.28 11.99 6.83
CA VAL A 36 16.39 11.21 5.60
C VAL A 36 14.99 10.93 5.06
N ILE A 37 14.83 10.97 3.73
CA ILE A 37 13.59 10.56 3.06
C ILE A 37 13.33 9.08 3.39
N PRO A 38 12.21 8.74 4.07
CA PRO A 38 11.90 7.38 4.47
C PRO A 38 11.90 6.43 3.26
N PRO A 39 12.52 5.24 3.35
CA PRO A 39 12.51 4.27 2.26
C PRO A 39 11.15 3.56 2.11
N VAL A 40 10.33 3.57 3.16
CA VAL A 40 9.01 2.91 3.21
C VAL A 40 7.94 3.98 3.42
N HIS A 41 6.77 3.78 2.83
CA HIS A 41 5.62 4.67 2.96
C HIS A 41 5.12 4.73 4.43
N PRO A 42 4.47 5.82 4.87
CA PRO A 42 4.00 5.94 6.25
C PRO A 42 2.88 4.95 6.58
N GLY A 43 2.10 4.51 5.59
CA GLY A 43 0.96 3.62 5.76
C GLY A 43 -0.29 4.35 6.23
N GLU A 44 -1.39 3.61 6.32
CA GLU A 44 -2.69 4.03 6.83
C GLU A 44 -3.09 3.12 8.00
N THR A 45 -3.93 3.58 8.92
CA THR A 45 -4.51 2.72 9.95
C THR A 45 -5.78 2.07 9.39
N VAL A 46 -5.64 0.92 8.74
CA VAL A 46 -6.75 0.25 8.06
C VAL A 46 -7.32 -0.85 8.94
N PHE A 47 -6.45 -1.67 9.52
CA PHE A 47 -6.83 -2.75 10.42
C PHE A 47 -6.57 -2.35 11.88
N LEU A 48 -7.61 -2.44 12.69
CA LEU A 48 -7.47 -2.28 14.13
C LEU A 48 -7.17 -3.63 14.78
N PRO A 49 -6.20 -3.70 15.71
CA PRO A 49 -5.93 -4.88 16.49
C PRO A 49 -7.18 -5.50 17.11
N ARG A 50 -7.51 -6.73 16.72
CA ARG A 50 -8.54 -7.54 17.40
C ARG A 50 -7.89 -8.64 18.22
N ARG A 51 -8.38 -8.81 19.46
CA ARG A 51 -7.93 -9.88 20.38
C ARG A 51 -8.75 -11.17 20.23
N HIS A 52 -9.95 -11.09 19.66
CA HIS A 52 -10.83 -12.25 19.49
C HIS A 52 -11.45 -12.22 18.08
N PRO A 53 -11.55 -13.38 17.41
CA PRO A 53 -12.23 -13.49 16.13
C PRO A 53 -13.73 -13.19 16.30
N LEU A 54 -14.36 -12.68 15.24
CA LEU A 54 -15.81 -12.54 15.24
C LEU A 54 -16.49 -13.92 15.21
N PRO A 55 -17.64 -14.08 15.89
CA PRO A 55 -18.41 -15.31 15.82
C PRO A 55 -18.75 -15.65 14.37
N CYS A 56 -18.32 -16.83 13.92
CA CYS A 56 -18.62 -17.36 12.59
C CYS A 56 -19.50 -18.60 12.75
N ILE A 57 -20.76 -18.50 12.35
CA ILE A 57 -21.76 -19.56 12.49
C ILE A 57 -22.03 -20.15 11.10
N LEU A 58 -21.94 -21.46 10.98
CA LEU A 58 -22.37 -22.18 9.79
C LEU A 58 -23.91 -22.13 9.70
N ASP A 59 -24.45 -21.49 8.67
CA ASP A 59 -25.89 -21.52 8.40
C ASP A 59 -26.30 -22.88 7.84
N SER A 60 -26.70 -23.79 8.73
CA SER A 60 -27.18 -25.12 8.38
C SER A 60 -28.69 -25.22 8.22
N SER A 61 -29.42 -24.10 8.30
CA SER A 61 -30.90 -24.07 8.36
C SER A 61 -31.59 -24.71 7.14
N HIS A 62 -30.92 -24.70 5.99
CA HIS A 62 -31.43 -25.26 4.73
C HIS A 62 -30.67 -26.50 4.24
N LEU A 63 -29.69 -26.99 5.00
CA LEU A 63 -28.88 -28.14 4.60
C LEU A 63 -29.56 -29.45 5.00
N LYS A 64 -29.59 -30.40 4.06
CA LYS A 64 -30.02 -31.78 4.33
C LYS A 64 -28.78 -32.67 4.42
N PRO A 65 -28.55 -33.34 5.55
CA PRO A 65 -27.39 -34.23 5.68
C PRO A 65 -27.55 -35.44 4.76
N HIS A 66 -26.47 -35.81 4.07
CA HIS A 66 -26.38 -36.98 3.21
C HIS A 66 -26.04 -38.25 3.99
N ASN A 67 -25.31 -38.10 5.10
CA ASN A 67 -24.90 -39.19 5.95
C ASN A 67 -24.95 -38.81 7.44
N HIS A 68 -24.86 -39.82 8.32
CA HIS A 68 -24.96 -39.60 9.76
C HIS A 68 -23.81 -38.77 10.35
N LEU A 69 -22.61 -38.84 9.78
CA LEU A 69 -21.47 -38.04 10.22
C LEU A 69 -21.65 -36.56 9.88
N GLU A 70 -22.23 -36.26 8.72
CA GLU A 70 -22.62 -34.91 8.31
C GLU A 70 -23.77 -34.39 9.18
N GLU A 71 -24.76 -35.22 9.51
CA GLU A 71 -25.83 -34.86 10.44
C GLU A 71 -25.26 -34.48 11.82
N LEU A 72 -24.30 -35.25 12.33
CA LEU A 72 -23.59 -34.94 13.57
C LEU A 72 -22.84 -33.61 13.46
N PHE A 73 -22.13 -33.37 12.35
CA PHE A 73 -21.43 -32.11 12.13
C PHE A 73 -22.37 -30.89 12.10
N LEU A 74 -23.45 -30.97 11.31
CA LEU A 74 -24.40 -29.85 11.13
C LEU A 74 -25.19 -29.52 12.40
N SER A 75 -25.41 -30.50 13.27
CA SER A 75 -26.10 -30.33 14.56
C SER A 75 -25.17 -30.01 15.74
N SER A 76 -23.86 -30.07 15.53
CA SER A 76 -22.85 -29.83 16.57
C SER A 76 -22.65 -28.34 16.89
N PRO A 77 -22.27 -27.98 18.13
CA PRO A 77 -21.83 -26.62 18.45
C PRO A 77 -20.51 -26.26 17.76
N VAL A 78 -20.22 -24.95 17.63
CA VAL A 78 -19.06 -24.40 16.90
C VAL A 78 -17.73 -25.06 17.31
N ALA A 79 -17.50 -25.29 18.61
CA ALA A 79 -16.26 -25.93 19.08
C ALA A 79 -16.07 -27.36 18.51
N GLN A 80 -17.16 -28.12 18.41
CA GLN A 80 -17.14 -29.45 17.82
C GLN A 80 -17.02 -29.36 16.29
N GLN A 81 -17.71 -28.43 15.63
CA GLN A 81 -17.52 -28.18 14.19
C GLN A 81 -16.08 -27.84 13.83
N LEU A 82 -15.41 -27.01 14.63
CA LEU A 82 -13.99 -26.72 14.47
C LEU A 82 -13.13 -27.97 14.70
N SER A 83 -13.48 -28.84 15.64
CA SER A 83 -12.78 -30.12 15.82
C SER A 83 -12.89 -31.02 14.58
N PHE A 84 -14.01 -31.01 13.86
CA PHE A 84 -14.15 -31.74 12.59
C PHE A 84 -13.17 -31.20 11.54
N LEU A 85 -13.00 -29.88 11.46
CA LEU A 85 -12.02 -29.24 10.58
C LEU A 85 -10.59 -29.62 10.99
N HIS A 86 -10.24 -29.45 12.27
CA HIS A 86 -8.88 -29.69 12.77
C HIS A 86 -8.45 -31.16 12.66
N ASN A 87 -9.39 -32.10 12.79
CA ASN A 87 -9.15 -33.53 12.64
C ASN A 87 -9.23 -34.03 11.19
N GLY A 88 -9.50 -33.16 10.22
CA GLY A 88 -9.62 -33.53 8.80
C GLY A 88 -10.86 -34.36 8.47
N LEU A 89 -11.87 -34.39 9.35
CA LEU A 89 -13.12 -35.13 9.13
C LEU A 89 -13.94 -34.51 8.01
N LEU A 90 -13.88 -33.18 7.84
CA LEU A 90 -14.58 -32.49 6.76
C LEU A 90 -14.03 -32.85 5.37
N SER A 91 -12.72 -33.08 5.26
CA SER A 91 -12.10 -33.59 4.03
C SER A 91 -12.74 -34.91 3.62
N ASN A 92 -12.94 -35.83 4.56
CA ASN A 92 -13.57 -37.14 4.29
C ASN A 92 -15.05 -37.04 3.93
N LEU A 93 -15.74 -35.99 4.36
CA LEU A 93 -17.17 -35.80 4.09
C LEU A 93 -17.43 -35.17 2.73
N TYR A 94 -16.56 -34.24 2.30
CA TYR A 94 -16.86 -33.36 1.17
C TYR A 94 -15.89 -33.46 -0.01
N LEU A 95 -14.67 -33.99 0.17
CA LEU A 95 -13.79 -34.24 -0.98
C LEU A 95 -14.36 -35.37 -1.85
N HIS A 96 -14.17 -35.25 -3.17
CA HIS A 96 -14.67 -36.16 -4.20
C HIS A 96 -16.20 -36.28 -4.26
N THR A 97 -16.91 -35.32 -3.65
CA THR A 97 -18.38 -35.23 -3.69
C THR A 97 -18.77 -34.08 -4.62
N SER A 98 -19.74 -34.33 -5.52
CA SER A 98 -20.19 -33.34 -6.51
C SER A 98 -20.93 -32.15 -5.90
N ASP A 99 -21.52 -32.30 -4.71
CA ASP A 99 -22.49 -31.37 -4.14
C ASP A 99 -21.99 -30.76 -2.83
N CYS A 100 -20.83 -30.08 -2.88
CA CYS A 100 -20.32 -29.35 -1.72
C CYS A 100 -21.25 -28.15 -1.41
N PRO A 101 -21.83 -28.06 -0.20
CA PRO A 101 -22.81 -27.02 0.11
C PRO A 101 -22.16 -25.64 0.20
N VAL A 102 -22.73 -24.65 -0.49
CA VAL A 102 -22.25 -23.25 -0.48
C VAL A 102 -22.09 -22.67 0.94
N PRO A 103 -23.01 -22.89 1.91
CA PRO A 103 -22.82 -22.40 3.28
C PRO A 103 -21.54 -22.92 3.95
N LEU A 104 -21.08 -24.13 3.62
CA LEU A 104 -19.81 -24.65 4.11
C LEU A 104 -18.63 -23.88 3.53
N LEU A 105 -18.64 -23.60 2.22
CA LEU A 105 -17.57 -22.85 1.55
C LEU A 105 -17.50 -21.41 2.09
N GLN A 106 -18.65 -20.77 2.31
CA GLN A 106 -18.75 -19.46 2.96
C GLN A 106 -18.18 -19.49 4.38
N TRP A 107 -18.53 -20.52 5.17
CA TRP A 107 -18.02 -20.69 6.52
C TRP A 107 -16.49 -20.90 6.52
N LEU A 108 -15.95 -21.76 5.65
CA LEU A 108 -14.51 -21.96 5.49
C LEU A 108 -13.78 -20.67 5.08
N PHE A 109 -14.38 -19.87 4.18
CA PHE A 109 -13.84 -18.58 3.79
C PHE A 109 -13.79 -17.59 4.97
N GLN A 110 -14.83 -17.54 5.80
CA GLN A 110 -14.83 -16.71 7.01
C GLN A 110 -13.80 -17.18 8.05
N LEU A 111 -13.55 -18.49 8.16
CA LEU A 111 -12.50 -19.04 9.02
C LEU A 111 -11.08 -18.65 8.59
N LEU A 112 -10.87 -18.10 7.38
CA LEU A 112 -9.57 -17.52 7.00
C LEU A 112 -9.17 -16.32 7.88
N THR A 113 -10.15 -15.71 8.54
CA THR A 113 -9.97 -14.55 9.45
C THR A 113 -9.68 -14.95 10.90
N TRP A 114 -9.67 -16.25 11.19
CA TRP A 114 -9.41 -16.81 12.52
C TRP A 114 -7.90 -17.01 12.76
N PRO A 115 -7.47 -17.34 14.00
CA PRO A 115 -6.07 -17.61 14.32
C PRO A 115 -5.40 -18.58 13.34
N PRO A 116 -4.07 -18.47 13.14
CA PRO A 116 -3.32 -19.22 12.11
C PRO A 116 -3.57 -20.73 12.11
N GLU A 117 -3.81 -21.34 13.27
CA GLU A 117 -4.09 -22.76 13.43
C GLU A 117 -5.39 -23.18 12.73
N THR A 118 -6.40 -22.32 12.77
CA THR A 118 -7.71 -22.55 12.14
C THR A 118 -7.71 -22.08 10.70
N SER A 119 -7.19 -20.87 10.42
CA SER A 119 -7.20 -20.31 9.06
C SER A 119 -6.36 -21.10 8.08
N SER A 120 -5.23 -21.68 8.51
CA SER A 120 -4.41 -22.56 7.67
C SER A 120 -5.18 -23.84 7.27
N ARG A 121 -5.90 -24.46 8.21
CA ARG A 121 -6.70 -25.68 7.94
C ARG A 121 -7.92 -25.37 7.08
N ALA A 122 -8.60 -24.26 7.35
CA ALA A 122 -9.73 -23.80 6.56
C ALA A 122 -9.30 -23.49 5.11
N PHE A 123 -8.17 -22.81 4.93
CA PHE A 123 -7.59 -22.53 3.61
C PHE A 123 -7.27 -23.81 2.85
N ALA A 124 -6.58 -24.77 3.48
CA ALA A 124 -6.21 -26.03 2.84
C ALA A 124 -7.46 -26.78 2.34
N LEU A 125 -8.47 -26.95 3.21
CA LEU A 125 -9.70 -27.62 2.82
C LEU A 125 -10.47 -26.86 1.73
N LEU A 126 -10.61 -25.54 1.86
CA LEU A 126 -11.30 -24.71 0.88
C LEU A 126 -10.62 -24.77 -0.49
N TRP A 127 -9.29 -24.77 -0.50
CA TRP A 127 -8.48 -24.94 -1.70
C TRP A 127 -8.69 -26.32 -2.33
N ASP A 128 -8.59 -27.39 -1.54
CA ASP A 128 -8.73 -28.76 -2.01
C ASP A 128 -10.12 -29.02 -2.58
N LEU A 129 -11.18 -28.58 -1.90
CA LEU A 129 -12.57 -28.68 -2.40
C LEU A 129 -12.75 -27.93 -3.72
N SER A 130 -12.14 -26.76 -3.83
CA SER A 130 -12.23 -25.93 -5.04
C SER A 130 -11.51 -26.58 -6.21
N VAL A 131 -10.31 -27.11 -5.99
CA VAL A 131 -9.51 -27.77 -7.03
C VAL A 131 -10.12 -29.11 -7.43
N ASP A 132 -10.58 -29.91 -6.48
CA ASP A 132 -11.29 -31.17 -6.73
C ASP A 132 -12.54 -30.96 -7.60
N GLY A 133 -13.34 -29.94 -7.26
CA GLY A 133 -14.49 -29.54 -8.07
C GLY A 133 -14.14 -29.12 -9.50
N LEU A 134 -12.94 -28.57 -9.75
CA LEU A 134 -12.47 -28.25 -11.10
C LEU A 134 -12.06 -29.50 -11.90
N PHE A 135 -11.50 -30.52 -11.24
CA PHE A 135 -11.08 -31.76 -11.91
C PHE A 135 -12.23 -32.74 -12.15
N CYS A 136 -13.27 -32.71 -11.32
CA CYS A 136 -14.46 -33.56 -11.46
C CYS A 136 -15.47 -33.05 -12.52
N GLN A 137 -15.14 -32.00 -13.28
CA GLN A 137 -16.00 -31.43 -14.32
C GLN A 137 -16.19 -32.39 -15.51
N SER A 138 -17.20 -33.25 -15.43
CA SER A 138 -17.73 -33.99 -16.58
C SER A 138 -19.01 -33.37 -17.18
N ASP A 139 -19.63 -32.42 -16.48
CA ASP A 139 -20.85 -31.71 -16.92
C ASP A 139 -20.61 -30.20 -17.01
N GLU A 140 -21.18 -29.57 -18.04
CA GLU A 140 -21.00 -28.14 -18.39
C GLU A 140 -21.53 -27.14 -17.32
N ASP A 141 -22.21 -27.60 -16.28
CA ASP A 141 -22.94 -26.76 -15.33
C ASP A 141 -22.30 -26.59 -13.93
N MET A 142 -21.27 -27.37 -13.57
CA MET A 142 -20.65 -27.25 -12.24
C MET A 142 -19.63 -26.11 -12.18
N ARG A 143 -20.11 -24.96 -11.67
CA ARG A 143 -19.33 -23.74 -11.48
C ARG A 143 -18.70 -23.72 -10.08
N LEU A 144 -17.38 -23.52 -10.03
CA LEU A 144 -16.65 -23.20 -8.80
C LEU A 144 -17.34 -22.06 -8.04
N TRP A 145 -17.57 -22.24 -6.74
CA TRP A 145 -18.03 -21.15 -5.89
C TRP A 145 -16.93 -20.10 -5.71
N TYR A 146 -17.32 -18.83 -5.74
CA TYR A 146 -16.45 -17.70 -5.46
C TYR A 146 -17.15 -16.74 -4.50
N PRO A 147 -16.40 -16.04 -3.63
CA PRO A 147 -16.98 -15.11 -2.68
C PRO A 147 -17.43 -13.83 -3.40
N SER A 148 -18.62 -13.33 -3.07
CA SER A 148 -19.08 -12.01 -3.48
C SER A 148 -18.22 -10.90 -2.89
N LEU A 149 -18.27 -9.70 -3.49
CA LEU A 149 -17.58 -8.52 -2.95
C LEU A 149 -18.01 -8.23 -1.50
N GLN A 150 -19.26 -8.49 -1.14
CA GLN A 150 -19.75 -8.32 0.22
C GLN A 150 -19.08 -9.28 1.20
N GLU A 151 -18.97 -10.57 0.85
CA GLU A 151 -18.31 -11.56 1.70
C GLU A 151 -16.82 -11.25 1.90
N VAL A 152 -16.15 -10.71 0.87
CA VAL A 152 -14.76 -10.23 0.98
C VAL A 152 -14.65 -9.03 1.92
N MET A 153 -15.58 -8.05 1.81
CA MET A 153 -15.63 -6.91 2.73
C MET A 153 -15.90 -7.35 4.18
N GLU A 154 -16.78 -8.32 4.39
CA GLU A 154 -17.08 -8.91 5.70
C GLU A 154 -15.85 -9.62 6.27
N ALA A 155 -15.12 -10.38 5.47
CA ALA A 155 -13.86 -11.00 5.90
C ALA A 155 -12.82 -9.95 6.34
N PHE A 156 -12.69 -8.85 5.61
CA PHE A 156 -11.79 -7.76 5.98
C PHE A 156 -12.25 -7.08 7.27
N HIS A 157 -13.56 -6.88 7.44
CA HIS A 157 -14.13 -6.34 8.67
C HIS A 157 -13.87 -7.25 9.88
N SER A 158 -13.97 -8.57 9.69
CA SER A 158 -13.61 -9.59 10.68
C SER A 158 -12.14 -9.52 11.09
N LEU A 159 -11.24 -9.22 10.16
CA LEU A 159 -9.83 -8.95 10.42
C LEU A 159 -9.57 -7.59 11.11
N GLY A 160 -10.58 -6.74 11.26
CA GLY A 160 -10.46 -5.44 11.91
C GLY A 160 -10.43 -4.24 10.97
N ALA A 161 -10.79 -4.42 9.68
CA ALA A 161 -10.87 -3.29 8.75
C ALA A 161 -11.88 -2.24 9.24
N HIS A 162 -11.39 -1.03 9.42
CA HIS A 162 -12.13 0.12 9.86
C HIS A 162 -12.51 1.01 8.67
N ASN A 163 -13.75 1.53 8.66
CA ASN A 163 -14.18 2.54 7.70
C ASN A 163 -14.31 3.90 8.42
N PRO A 164 -13.38 4.85 8.19
CA PRO A 164 -13.41 6.15 8.87
C PRO A 164 -14.64 7.00 8.50
N ALA A 165 -15.29 6.75 7.35
CA ALA A 165 -16.51 7.45 6.95
C ALA A 165 -17.76 7.05 7.76
N LEU A 166 -17.77 5.83 8.33
CA LEU A 166 -18.88 5.33 9.15
C LEU A 166 -18.64 5.57 10.65
N TYR A 167 -17.38 5.75 11.05
CA TYR A 167 -16.98 5.91 12.44
C TYR A 167 -15.82 6.90 12.55
N PRO A 168 -16.08 8.23 12.57
CA PRO A 168 -15.03 9.21 12.75
C PRO A 168 -14.46 9.07 14.17
N LEU A 169 -13.29 8.44 14.31
CA LEU A 169 -12.56 8.41 15.56
C LEU A 169 -11.89 9.78 15.74
N GLY A 170 -12.28 10.50 16.79
CA GLY A 170 -11.53 11.66 17.27
C GLY A 170 -10.09 11.29 17.64
N PRO A 171 -9.19 12.27 17.81
CA PRO A 171 -7.75 12.02 17.94
C PRO A 171 -7.45 11.15 19.17
N PHE A 172 -7.07 9.89 18.94
CA PHE A 172 -6.54 9.01 19.98
C PHE A 172 -5.15 9.49 20.37
N GLN A 173 -5.11 10.35 21.39
CA GLN A 173 -3.90 10.60 22.14
C GLN A 173 -3.45 9.30 22.81
N HIS A 174 -2.15 9.06 22.76
CA HIS A 174 -1.49 7.93 23.39
C HIS A 174 -1.95 7.76 24.84
N GLY A 175 -2.57 6.62 25.14
CA GLY A 175 -3.15 6.36 26.45
C GLY A 175 -3.64 4.93 26.60
N SER A 176 -2.69 4.01 26.78
CA SER A 176 -2.96 2.71 27.40
C SER A 176 -3.71 2.93 28.71
N ARG A 177 -4.99 2.51 28.75
CA ARG A 177 -5.78 2.05 29.92
C ARG A 177 -7.27 2.19 29.61
N LEU A 178 -7.89 1.13 29.09
CA LEU A 178 -9.35 0.94 29.20
C LEU A 178 -9.63 -0.53 29.53
N LEU A 179 -10.00 -0.72 30.81
CA LEU A 179 -10.61 -1.87 31.48
C LEU A 179 -10.21 -3.28 30.98
N GLU A 180 -9.24 -3.88 31.66
CA GLU A 180 -9.21 -5.32 31.86
C GLU A 180 -10.43 -5.70 32.70
N SER A 181 -11.42 -6.33 32.08
CA SER A 181 -12.47 -7.04 32.79
C SER A 181 -11.88 -8.37 33.27
N GLU A 182 -11.93 -8.61 34.58
CA GLU A 182 -11.30 -9.74 35.31
C GLU A 182 -11.91 -11.13 35.00
N ALA A 183 -12.34 -11.40 33.77
CA ALA A 183 -12.88 -12.69 33.33
C ALA A 183 -11.98 -13.44 32.32
N SER A 184 -10.74 -13.01 32.13
CA SER A 184 -9.83 -13.53 31.10
C SER A 184 -8.55 -14.15 31.67
N LEU A 185 -8.69 -15.04 32.66
CA LEU A 185 -7.55 -15.71 33.32
C LEU A 185 -7.43 -17.21 32.99
N SER A 186 -7.57 -17.63 31.72
CA SER A 186 -7.28 -19.04 31.38
C SER A 186 -6.73 -19.36 29.99
N TRP A 187 -6.44 -18.39 29.12
CA TRP A 187 -5.68 -18.68 27.90
C TRP A 187 -4.19 -18.49 28.21
N LEU A 188 -3.62 -19.60 28.69
CA LEU A 188 -2.21 -19.78 29.02
C LEU A 188 -1.32 -19.22 27.91
N GLU A 189 -0.26 -18.53 28.32
CA GLU A 189 0.87 -18.01 27.54
C GLU A 189 1.28 -18.95 26.38
N GLN A 190 0.64 -18.83 25.22
CA GLN A 190 1.22 -19.24 23.96
C GLN A 190 1.88 -18.00 23.35
N GLN A 191 3.11 -18.17 22.88
CA GLN A 191 3.81 -17.16 22.11
C GLN A 191 3.08 -17.01 20.77
N ASP A 192 1.98 -16.27 20.77
CA ASP A 192 1.23 -15.96 19.57
C ASP A 192 2.15 -15.21 18.60
N PRO A 193 2.08 -15.51 17.29
CA PRO A 193 2.83 -14.76 16.30
C PRO A 193 2.51 -13.27 16.42
N PRO A 194 3.46 -12.38 16.06
CA PRO A 194 3.19 -10.94 16.05
C PRO A 194 1.91 -10.70 15.24
N GLN A 195 1.01 -9.87 15.76
CA GLN A 195 -0.30 -9.64 15.17
C GLN A 195 -0.25 -9.23 13.67
N GLU A 196 0.80 -8.52 13.28
CA GLU A 196 1.09 -8.14 11.89
C GLU A 196 1.32 -9.36 10.98
N VAL A 197 2.03 -10.38 11.49
CA VAL A 197 2.30 -11.62 10.77
C VAL A 197 1.02 -12.45 10.64
N ALA A 198 0.20 -12.52 11.70
CA ALA A 198 -1.08 -13.20 11.63
C ALA A 198 -2.02 -12.56 10.60
N LEU A 199 -2.09 -11.22 10.57
CA LEU A 199 -2.86 -10.48 9.57
C LEU A 199 -2.34 -10.73 8.15
N ASP A 200 -1.02 -10.68 7.94
CA ASP A 200 -0.39 -10.96 6.64
C ASP A 200 -0.72 -12.37 6.14
N LEU A 201 -0.65 -13.37 7.02
CA LEU A 201 -1.00 -14.76 6.69
C LEU A 201 -2.48 -14.89 6.29
N SER A 202 -3.41 -14.32 7.06
CA SER A 202 -4.84 -14.35 6.73
C SER A 202 -5.13 -13.66 5.39
N LEU A 203 -4.54 -12.50 5.14
CA LEU A 203 -4.68 -11.80 3.87
C LEU A 203 -4.06 -12.59 2.71
N SER A 204 -2.90 -13.23 2.91
CA SER A 204 -2.27 -14.12 1.93
C SER A 204 -3.21 -15.27 1.53
N TYR A 205 -3.88 -15.92 2.50
CA TYR A 205 -4.86 -16.96 2.21
C TYR A 205 -6.06 -16.43 1.40
N ILE A 206 -6.60 -15.28 1.79
CA ILE A 206 -7.69 -14.64 1.04
C ILE A 206 -7.24 -14.30 -0.39
N TYR A 207 -6.06 -13.71 -0.57
CA TYR A 207 -5.57 -13.31 -1.89
C TYR A 207 -5.31 -14.51 -2.80
N LYS A 208 -4.73 -15.58 -2.27
CA LYS A 208 -4.51 -16.84 -2.99
C LYS A 208 -5.84 -17.46 -3.42
N PHE A 209 -6.82 -17.50 -2.52
CA PHE A 209 -8.12 -18.05 -2.85
C PHE A 209 -8.85 -17.23 -3.92
N LEU A 210 -8.87 -15.90 -3.79
CA LEU A 210 -9.44 -15.02 -4.81
C LEU A 210 -8.72 -15.15 -6.16
N THR A 211 -7.40 -15.38 -6.13
CA THR A 211 -6.60 -15.66 -7.34
C THR A 211 -7.07 -16.94 -8.01
N LEU A 212 -7.29 -18.02 -7.26
CA LEU A 212 -7.85 -19.27 -7.79
C LEU A 212 -9.23 -19.03 -8.42
N CYS A 213 -10.14 -18.33 -7.73
CA CYS A 213 -11.47 -18.02 -8.26
C CYS A 213 -11.39 -17.21 -9.57
N ALA A 214 -10.54 -16.20 -9.62
CA ALA A 214 -10.37 -15.34 -10.80
C ALA A 214 -9.76 -16.08 -12.00
N LEU A 215 -8.91 -17.08 -11.76
CA LEU A 215 -8.34 -17.95 -12.80
C LEU A 215 -9.34 -18.99 -13.31
N ALA A 216 -10.04 -19.64 -12.38
CA ALA A 216 -10.94 -20.74 -12.71
C ALA A 216 -12.22 -20.27 -13.41
N GLN A 217 -12.69 -19.05 -13.12
CA GLN A 217 -13.90 -18.49 -13.74
C GLN A 217 -13.71 -17.04 -14.21
N PRO A 218 -13.05 -16.84 -15.37
CA PRO A 218 -12.94 -15.53 -15.99
C PRO A 218 -14.33 -14.94 -16.25
N GLY A 219 -14.64 -13.81 -15.62
CA GLY A 219 -15.94 -13.16 -15.74
C GLY A 219 -16.98 -13.52 -14.67
N ALA A 220 -16.62 -14.25 -13.62
CA ALA A 220 -17.41 -14.41 -12.41
C ALA A 220 -17.81 -13.05 -11.79
N TYR A 221 -16.86 -12.12 -11.75
CA TYR A 221 -17.09 -10.75 -11.28
C TYR A 221 -17.48 -9.83 -12.43
N THR A 222 -18.41 -8.92 -12.16
CA THR A 222 -18.69 -7.78 -13.05
C THR A 222 -17.54 -6.78 -12.97
N ASP A 223 -17.37 -5.94 -14.00
CA ASP A 223 -16.36 -4.88 -13.98
C ASP A 223 -16.51 -3.95 -12.76
N ALA A 224 -17.73 -3.70 -12.28
CA ALA A 224 -17.97 -2.92 -11.07
C ALA A 224 -17.45 -3.63 -9.81
N HIS A 225 -17.66 -4.94 -9.70
CA HIS A 225 -17.11 -5.74 -8.61
C HIS A 225 -15.58 -5.81 -8.66
N LEU A 226 -14.99 -5.95 -9.86
CA LEU A 226 -13.53 -5.96 -10.04
C LEU A 226 -12.89 -4.64 -9.60
N LEU A 227 -13.48 -3.50 -10.00
CA LEU A 227 -13.05 -2.16 -9.56
C LEU A 227 -13.10 -2.04 -8.03
N GLY A 228 -14.21 -2.43 -7.42
CA GLY A 228 -14.39 -2.39 -5.96
C GLY A 228 -13.41 -3.31 -5.22
N LEU A 229 -13.14 -4.51 -5.75
CA LEU A 229 -12.13 -5.42 -5.20
C LEU A 229 -10.73 -4.81 -5.28
N ILE A 230 -10.31 -4.27 -6.42
CA ILE A 230 -9.00 -3.65 -6.58
C ILE A 230 -8.83 -2.49 -5.60
N GLU A 231 -9.85 -1.63 -5.48
CA GLU A 231 -9.82 -0.50 -4.53
C GLU A 231 -9.72 -0.98 -3.07
N LEU A 232 -10.51 -1.98 -2.68
CA LEU A 232 -10.48 -2.58 -1.35
C LEU A 232 -9.12 -3.18 -1.02
N LEU A 233 -8.54 -3.94 -1.94
CA LEU A 233 -7.24 -4.60 -1.81
C LEU A 233 -6.12 -3.57 -1.68
N CYS A 234 -6.11 -2.53 -2.53
CA CYS A 234 -5.14 -1.45 -2.46
C CYS A 234 -5.24 -0.64 -1.17
N ARG A 235 -6.46 -0.42 -0.65
CA ARG A 235 -6.65 0.24 0.64
C ARG A 235 -6.10 -0.61 1.77
N ALA A 236 -6.47 -1.89 1.83
CA ALA A 236 -6.00 -2.82 2.85
C ALA A 236 -4.47 -2.97 2.85
N SER A 237 -3.84 -2.98 1.67
CA SER A 237 -2.39 -3.18 1.57
C SER A 237 -1.55 -1.99 2.00
N LEU A 238 -2.15 -0.81 2.17
CA LEU A 238 -1.52 0.38 2.74
C LEU A 238 -1.45 0.36 4.27
N ASP A 239 -2.01 -0.66 4.93
CA ASP A 239 -1.98 -0.75 6.39
C ASP A 239 -0.55 -0.64 6.95
N VAL A 240 -0.43 0.13 8.04
CA VAL A 240 0.83 0.41 8.73
C VAL A 240 1.56 -0.86 9.19
N GLY A 241 0.85 -1.92 9.54
CA GLY A 241 1.42 -3.22 9.94
C GLY A 241 1.93 -4.05 8.76
N LEU A 242 1.42 -3.79 7.55
CA LEU A 242 1.77 -4.56 6.35
C LEU A 242 2.89 -3.94 5.52
N ARG A 243 3.43 -2.79 5.92
CA ARG A 243 4.38 -2.00 5.09
C ARG A 243 5.67 -2.73 4.75
N LEU A 244 6.12 -3.62 5.64
CA LEU A 244 7.34 -4.41 5.48
C LEU A 244 7.08 -5.82 4.95
N MET A 245 5.81 -6.19 4.79
CA MET A 245 5.41 -7.54 4.37
C MET A 245 5.51 -7.72 2.85
N PRO A 246 5.81 -8.94 2.37
CA PRO A 246 5.89 -9.21 0.94
C PRO A 246 4.54 -8.97 0.25
N LYS A 247 4.56 -8.35 -0.92
CA LYS A 247 3.35 -7.99 -1.67
C LYS A 247 3.05 -8.95 -2.82
N THR A 248 3.72 -10.10 -2.91
CA THR A 248 3.65 -11.00 -4.07
C THR A 248 2.24 -11.52 -4.33
N ASP A 249 1.55 -12.03 -3.31
CA ASP A 249 0.19 -12.57 -3.47
C ASP A 249 -0.81 -11.48 -3.88
N LEU A 250 -0.65 -10.27 -3.33
CA LEU A 250 -1.43 -9.09 -3.73
C LEU A 250 -1.15 -8.71 -5.19
N GLN A 251 0.11 -8.60 -5.58
CA GLN A 251 0.53 -8.22 -6.94
C GLN A 251 0.01 -9.21 -7.98
N GLN A 252 0.05 -10.50 -7.68
CA GLN A 252 -0.50 -11.54 -8.54
C GLN A 252 -2.02 -11.42 -8.69
N LEU A 253 -2.73 -11.22 -7.57
CA LEU A 253 -4.18 -11.02 -7.60
C LEU A 253 -4.55 -9.77 -8.41
N LEU A 254 -3.91 -8.63 -8.15
CA LEU A 254 -4.16 -7.38 -8.86
C LEU A 254 -3.93 -7.52 -10.37
N LEU A 255 -2.87 -8.22 -10.79
CA LEU A 255 -2.60 -8.50 -12.20
C LEU A 255 -3.77 -9.26 -12.84
N LEU A 256 -4.26 -10.33 -12.19
CA LEU A 256 -5.37 -11.12 -12.70
C LEU A 256 -6.70 -10.36 -12.71
N LEU A 257 -6.98 -9.58 -11.67
CA LEU A 257 -8.20 -8.76 -11.62
C LEU A 257 -8.23 -7.72 -12.74
N LEU A 258 -7.08 -7.10 -13.07
CA LEU A 258 -6.99 -6.15 -14.17
C LEU A 258 -7.22 -6.81 -15.53
N GLU A 259 -6.66 -8.00 -15.77
CA GLU A 259 -6.87 -8.73 -17.03
C GLU A 259 -8.32 -9.22 -17.20
N ASN A 260 -9.03 -9.47 -16.10
CA ASN A 260 -10.43 -9.89 -16.11
C ASN A 260 -11.45 -8.76 -16.37
N ILE A 261 -11.03 -7.49 -16.41
CA ILE A 261 -11.93 -6.37 -16.76
C ILE A 261 -12.31 -6.47 -18.25
N ARG A 262 -13.60 -6.40 -18.56
CA ARG A 262 -14.08 -6.51 -19.95
C ARG A 262 -13.94 -5.19 -20.69
N GLU A 263 -14.50 -4.11 -20.14
CA GLU A 263 -14.52 -2.77 -20.77
C GLU A 263 -13.35 -1.89 -20.31
N TRP A 264 -12.11 -2.37 -20.50
CA TRP A 264 -10.90 -1.73 -19.95
C TRP A 264 -10.79 -0.21 -20.22
N PRO A 265 -10.94 0.30 -21.47
CA PRO A 265 -10.81 1.74 -21.73
C PRO A 265 -11.82 2.59 -20.96
N GLY A 266 -13.04 2.08 -20.76
CA GLY A 266 -14.08 2.78 -20.00
C GLY A 266 -13.92 2.69 -18.48
N LYS A 267 -13.15 1.71 -17.98
CA LYS A 267 -12.94 1.48 -16.54
C LYS A 267 -11.62 2.04 -16.00
N LEU A 268 -10.64 2.29 -16.86
CA LEU A 268 -9.35 2.87 -16.47
C LEU A 268 -9.50 4.21 -15.74
N GLN A 269 -10.32 5.13 -16.27
CA GLN A 269 -10.52 6.44 -15.64
C GLN A 269 -11.16 6.35 -14.24
N PRO A 270 -12.32 5.70 -14.07
CA PRO A 270 -12.92 5.50 -12.75
C PRO A 270 -11.97 4.85 -11.75
N LEU A 271 -11.18 3.85 -12.18
CA LEU A 271 -10.22 3.17 -11.33
C LEU A 271 -9.10 4.11 -10.86
N CYS A 272 -8.46 4.84 -11.78
CA CYS A 272 -7.42 5.81 -11.44
C CYS A 272 -7.93 6.88 -10.48
N CYS A 273 -9.14 7.39 -10.71
CA CYS A 273 -9.78 8.34 -9.79
C CYS A 273 -9.94 7.72 -8.40
N ALA A 274 -10.60 6.56 -8.29
CA ALA A 274 -10.83 5.90 -7.01
C ALA A 274 -9.52 5.63 -6.24
N LEU A 275 -8.52 5.07 -6.92
CA LEU A 275 -7.20 4.76 -6.35
C LEU A 275 -6.44 6.02 -5.93
N SER A 276 -6.58 7.12 -6.67
CA SER A 276 -5.93 8.38 -6.31
C SER A 276 -6.42 8.92 -4.97
N TRP A 277 -7.65 8.58 -4.54
CA TRP A 277 -8.29 9.01 -3.29
C TRP A 277 -8.19 8.00 -2.14
N VAL A 278 -7.48 6.89 -2.33
CA VAL A 278 -7.31 5.88 -1.26
C VAL A 278 -6.52 6.43 -0.06
N SER A 279 -5.64 7.41 -0.28
CA SER A 279 -4.86 8.08 0.76
C SER A 279 -4.60 9.54 0.39
N ASP A 280 -4.40 10.39 1.38
CA ASP A 280 -3.98 11.78 1.18
C ASP A 280 -2.45 11.94 1.14
N HIS A 281 -1.71 10.95 1.63
CA HIS A 281 -0.25 11.00 1.68
C HIS A 281 0.40 10.59 0.35
N HIS A 282 1.19 11.48 -0.25
CA HIS A 282 1.88 11.26 -1.53
C HIS A 282 2.70 9.96 -1.62
N HIS A 283 3.42 9.57 -0.55
CA HIS A 283 4.22 8.34 -0.54
C HIS A 283 3.37 7.06 -0.44
N ASN A 284 2.19 7.10 0.19
CA ASN A 284 1.26 5.97 0.17
C ASN A 284 0.71 5.77 -1.25
N LEU A 285 0.36 6.85 -1.95
CA LEU A 285 -0.07 6.78 -3.35
C LEU A 285 1.04 6.29 -4.30
N LEU A 286 2.30 6.66 -4.03
CA LEU A 286 3.44 6.08 -4.75
C LEU A 286 3.57 4.57 -4.51
N ALA A 287 3.43 4.11 -3.25
CA ALA A 287 3.44 2.68 -2.94
C ALA A 287 2.29 1.94 -3.65
N LEU A 288 1.12 2.57 -3.74
CA LEU A 288 -0.04 2.03 -4.44
C LEU A 288 0.25 1.80 -5.93
N VAL A 289 0.86 2.78 -6.62
CA VAL A 289 1.30 2.60 -8.01
C VAL A 289 2.27 1.43 -8.16
N GLN A 290 3.17 1.24 -7.18
CA GLN A 290 4.15 0.16 -7.17
C GLN A 290 3.54 -1.24 -6.90
N PHE A 291 2.31 -1.33 -6.39
CA PHE A 291 1.59 -2.61 -6.26
C PHE A 291 1.16 -3.18 -7.62
N PHE A 292 1.04 -2.38 -8.66
CA PHE A 292 0.71 -2.88 -9.99
C PHE A 292 1.98 -3.27 -10.72
N LEU A 293 2.01 -4.43 -11.37
CA LEU A 293 3.16 -4.84 -12.18
C LEU A 293 3.07 -4.23 -13.60
N ASP A 294 4.23 -3.97 -14.22
CA ASP A 294 4.36 -3.42 -15.59
C ASP A 294 4.47 -4.51 -16.68
N VAL A 295 4.21 -5.77 -16.29
CA VAL A 295 4.32 -6.95 -17.16
C VAL A 295 3.26 -6.95 -18.26
N THR A 296 2.06 -6.42 -18.00
CA THR A 296 0.96 -6.37 -18.99
C THR A 296 0.73 -4.94 -19.50
N SER A 297 0.11 -4.82 -20.68
CA SER A 297 -0.25 -3.51 -21.25
C SER A 297 -1.21 -2.74 -20.35
N ARG A 298 -2.21 -3.42 -19.76
CA ARG A 298 -3.16 -2.82 -18.82
C ARG A 298 -2.45 -2.33 -17.55
N GLY A 299 -1.52 -3.12 -17.01
CA GLY A 299 -0.69 -2.72 -15.88
C GLY A 299 0.13 -1.45 -16.16
N ARG A 300 0.76 -1.38 -17.34
CA ARG A 300 1.50 -0.19 -17.80
C ARG A 300 0.60 1.04 -17.97
N GLN A 301 -0.55 0.88 -18.63
CA GLN A 301 -1.53 1.96 -18.80
C GLN A 301 -2.03 2.49 -17.45
N LEU A 302 -2.39 1.59 -16.52
CA LEU A 302 -2.82 1.96 -15.18
C LEU A 302 -1.72 2.72 -14.43
N ARG A 303 -0.49 2.18 -14.40
CA ARG A 303 0.64 2.82 -13.70
C ARG A 303 0.93 4.20 -14.25
N SER A 304 0.95 4.36 -15.57
CA SER A 304 1.16 5.67 -16.23
C SER A 304 0.05 6.66 -15.86
N GLN A 305 -1.21 6.28 -16.07
CA GLN A 305 -2.36 7.16 -15.84
C GLN A 305 -2.53 7.51 -14.37
N LEU A 306 -2.47 6.52 -13.47
CA LEU A 306 -2.57 6.75 -12.04
C LEU A 306 -1.45 7.65 -11.53
N SER A 307 -0.22 7.47 -12.02
CA SER A 307 0.90 8.36 -11.65
C SER A 307 0.63 9.81 -12.05
N LEU A 308 0.10 10.06 -13.26
CA LEU A 308 -0.27 11.41 -13.70
C LEU A 308 -1.40 12.00 -12.87
N VAL A 309 -2.45 11.22 -12.58
CA VAL A 309 -3.58 11.65 -11.74
C VAL A 309 -3.10 11.99 -10.33
N VAL A 310 -2.23 11.18 -9.73
CA VAL A 310 -1.65 11.46 -8.41
C VAL A 310 -0.79 12.71 -8.44
N ILE A 311 0.08 12.88 -9.44
CA ILE A 311 0.91 14.09 -9.58
C ILE A 311 0.01 15.33 -9.70
N ALA A 312 -0.98 15.29 -10.59
CA ALA A 312 -1.92 16.38 -10.80
C ALA A 312 -2.70 16.72 -9.51
N ARG A 313 -3.23 15.71 -8.81
CA ARG A 313 -3.93 15.88 -7.53
C ARG A 313 -3.03 16.55 -6.48
N MET A 314 -1.82 16.04 -6.29
CA MET A 314 -0.87 16.57 -5.28
C MET A 314 -0.40 18.00 -5.60
N LEU A 315 -0.53 18.43 -6.86
CA LEU A 315 -0.22 19.80 -7.31
C LEU A 315 -1.47 20.69 -7.45
N GLY A 316 -2.67 20.19 -7.12
CA GLY A 316 -3.94 20.92 -7.26
C GLY A 316 -4.33 21.21 -8.72
N GLN A 317 -3.96 20.36 -9.67
CA GLN A 317 -4.19 20.51 -11.11
C GLN A 317 -5.14 19.43 -11.67
N GLU A 318 -6.27 19.20 -11.01
CA GLU A 318 -7.22 18.12 -11.37
C GLU A 318 -7.99 18.37 -12.69
N GLU A 319 -7.99 19.60 -13.19
CA GLU A 319 -8.73 20.02 -14.41
C GLU A 319 -8.01 19.69 -15.73
N LEU A 320 -6.78 19.17 -15.69
CA LEU A 320 -5.99 18.87 -16.88
C LEU A 320 -6.58 17.69 -17.68
N PRO A 321 -6.41 17.67 -19.02
CA PRO A 321 -6.90 16.59 -19.88
C PRO A 321 -6.02 15.33 -19.80
N LEU A 322 -5.93 14.71 -18.62
CA LEU A 322 -5.02 13.60 -18.29
C LEU A 322 -5.26 12.33 -19.13
N TRP A 323 -6.45 12.18 -19.69
CA TRP A 323 -6.90 10.94 -20.33
C TRP A 323 -6.46 10.77 -21.79
N GLN A 324 -5.69 11.72 -22.34
CA GLN A 324 -5.16 11.63 -23.70
C GLN A 324 -3.77 11.00 -23.71
N GLU A 325 -3.66 9.71 -24.07
CA GLU A 325 -2.40 8.95 -24.07
C GLU A 325 -1.28 9.65 -24.87
N LYS A 326 -1.61 10.24 -26.03
CA LYS A 326 -0.63 10.94 -26.88
C LYS A 326 -0.07 12.23 -26.26
N MET A 327 -0.72 12.79 -25.24
CA MET A 327 -0.32 14.04 -24.58
C MET A 327 0.27 13.81 -23.18
N GLN A 328 0.48 12.56 -22.75
CA GLN A 328 0.98 12.28 -21.40
C GLN A 328 2.34 12.91 -21.12
N LEU A 329 3.29 12.83 -22.07
CA LEU A 329 4.64 13.39 -21.90
C LEU A 329 4.61 14.93 -21.89
N SER A 330 3.79 15.54 -22.74
CA SER A 330 3.65 17.00 -22.78
C SER A 330 2.98 17.53 -21.51
N LEU A 331 1.95 16.85 -20.99
CA LEU A 331 1.34 17.15 -19.70
C LEU A 331 2.33 16.97 -18.55
N LEU A 332 3.13 15.90 -18.56
CA LEU A 332 4.17 15.68 -17.56
C LEU A 332 5.20 16.80 -17.57
N SER A 333 5.56 17.33 -18.75
CA SER A 333 6.49 18.45 -18.87
C SER A 333 5.95 19.72 -18.20
N GLN A 334 4.64 19.97 -18.30
CA GLN A 334 3.97 21.07 -17.63
C GLN A 334 3.96 20.85 -16.10
N LEU A 335 3.64 19.64 -15.65
CA LEU A 335 3.60 19.30 -14.22
C LEU A 335 4.99 19.36 -13.55
N LEU A 336 6.06 18.97 -14.24
CA LEU A 336 7.44 19.06 -13.72
C LEU A 336 7.84 20.49 -13.36
N SER A 337 7.31 21.49 -14.07
CA SER A 337 7.57 22.90 -13.74
C SER A 337 7.01 23.31 -12.37
N LEU A 338 5.92 22.66 -11.94
CA LEU A 338 5.25 22.90 -10.66
C LEU A 338 5.84 22.08 -9.52
N MET A 339 6.54 20.97 -9.84
CA MET A 339 7.23 20.12 -8.86
C MET A 339 8.49 20.76 -8.25
N ARG A 340 8.84 21.98 -8.65
CA ARG A 340 9.98 22.72 -8.09
C ARG A 340 9.82 22.84 -6.56
N PRO A 341 10.86 22.51 -5.76
CA PRO A 341 10.80 22.62 -4.29
C PRO A 341 10.29 23.97 -3.77
N SER A 342 10.69 25.08 -4.40
CA SER A 342 10.23 26.42 -4.00
C SER A 342 8.74 26.67 -4.25
N SER A 343 8.15 26.02 -5.24
CA SER A 343 6.71 26.11 -5.55
C SER A 343 5.90 25.19 -4.65
N LEU A 344 6.43 23.99 -4.38
CA LEU A 344 5.80 22.98 -3.52
C LEU A 344 5.58 23.45 -2.07
N GLY A 345 6.41 24.37 -1.56
CA GLY A 345 6.24 24.94 -0.23
C GLY A 345 4.87 25.59 0.00
N GLN A 346 4.21 26.07 -1.07
CA GLN A 346 2.88 26.67 -0.99
C GLN A 346 1.76 25.64 -0.74
N TYR A 347 1.96 24.39 -1.18
CA TYR A 347 0.99 23.30 -1.02
C TYR A 347 1.15 22.56 0.31
N VAL A 348 2.36 22.56 0.88
CA VAL A 348 2.68 21.91 2.16
C VAL A 348 2.42 22.84 3.36
N GLY A 349 2.46 24.17 3.16
CA GLY A 349 2.46 25.19 4.21
C GLY A 349 1.11 25.59 4.81
N SER A 350 0.02 24.91 4.49
CA SER A 350 -1.35 25.35 4.82
C SER A 350 -1.83 25.08 6.26
N GLU A 351 -0.98 24.57 7.16
CA GLU A 351 -1.32 24.41 8.59
C GLU A 351 -0.93 25.68 9.39
N PRO A 352 -1.90 26.38 10.04
CA PRO A 352 -1.61 27.58 10.82
C PRO A 352 -0.93 27.21 12.15
N LEU A 353 0.38 27.42 12.25
CA LEU A 353 1.13 27.32 13.51
C LEU A 353 0.94 28.59 14.36
N PRO A 354 0.72 28.48 15.69
CA PRO A 354 0.62 29.64 16.58
C PRO A 354 1.96 30.40 16.69
N PRO A 355 1.91 31.73 16.96
CA PRO A 355 3.10 32.57 16.91
C PRO A 355 3.95 32.38 18.17
N CYS A 356 5.06 31.65 18.07
CA CYS A 356 6.09 31.63 19.11
C CYS A 356 7.49 31.85 18.49
N GLN A 357 8.14 32.96 18.88
CA GLN A 357 9.23 33.62 18.15
C GLN A 357 10.62 32.95 18.21
N GLU A 358 10.78 31.76 18.78
CA GLU A 358 12.12 31.13 18.93
C GLU A 358 12.34 29.83 18.13
N GLN A 359 11.34 29.34 17.37
CA GLN A 359 11.42 28.05 16.63
C GLN A 359 11.60 28.19 15.10
N GLN A 360 11.75 29.41 14.58
CA GLN A 360 11.81 29.71 13.14
C GLN A 360 12.84 28.87 12.33
N PRO A 361 14.09 28.66 12.80
CA PRO A 361 15.08 27.89 12.03
C PRO A 361 14.69 26.41 11.90
N LYS A 362 14.19 25.80 12.99
CA LYS A 362 13.79 24.38 13.01
C LYS A 362 12.52 24.14 12.19
N ALA A 363 11.56 25.07 12.24
CA ALA A 363 10.34 25.03 11.43
C ALA A 363 10.64 25.11 9.92
N SER A 364 11.59 25.96 9.51
CA SER A 364 12.02 26.06 8.11
C SER A 364 12.69 24.78 7.60
N ALA A 365 13.51 24.12 8.43
CA ALA A 365 14.16 22.86 8.08
C ALA A 365 13.17 21.70 7.96
N ALA A 366 12.18 21.62 8.85
CA ALA A 366 11.11 20.62 8.78
C ALA A 366 10.22 20.80 7.55
N LEU A 367 9.90 22.06 7.19
CA LEU A 367 9.15 22.37 5.96
C LEU A 367 9.95 21.98 4.71
N ASP A 368 11.25 22.31 4.68
CA ASP A 368 12.16 21.92 3.59
C ASP A 368 12.21 20.40 3.40
N HIS A 369 12.29 19.64 4.50
CA HIS A 369 12.26 18.19 4.45
C HIS A 369 10.94 17.67 3.86
N LYS A 370 9.78 18.15 4.32
CA LYS A 370 8.45 17.77 3.79
C LYS A 370 8.36 18.07 2.29
N VAL A 371 8.83 19.24 1.85
CA VAL A 371 8.86 19.65 0.45
C VAL A 371 9.72 18.72 -0.39
N CYS A 372 10.96 18.43 0.05
CA CYS A 372 11.85 17.52 -0.66
C CYS A 372 11.30 16.08 -0.69
N TYR A 373 10.64 15.63 0.37
CA TYR A 373 10.01 14.32 0.43
C TYR A 373 8.85 14.21 -0.57
N MET A 374 7.99 15.22 -0.65
CA MET A 374 6.93 15.26 -1.65
C MET A 374 7.50 15.32 -3.07
N CYS A 375 8.51 16.17 -3.31
CA CYS A 375 9.21 16.24 -4.60
C CYS A 375 9.80 14.89 -5.00
N HIS A 376 10.37 14.14 -4.05
CA HIS A 376 10.92 12.82 -4.29
C HIS A 376 9.84 11.83 -4.73
N SER A 377 8.67 11.81 -4.07
CA SER A 377 7.56 10.94 -4.49
C SER A 377 7.05 11.31 -5.87
N LEU A 378 6.82 12.60 -6.14
CA LEU A 378 6.34 13.08 -7.44
C LEU A 378 7.32 12.78 -8.57
N LEU A 379 8.63 12.93 -8.32
CA LEU A 379 9.66 12.62 -9.31
C LEU A 379 9.76 11.11 -9.58
N THR A 380 9.56 10.28 -8.56
CA THR A 380 9.49 8.83 -8.74
C THR A 380 8.27 8.45 -9.60
N LEU A 381 7.10 9.05 -9.34
CA LEU A 381 5.89 8.87 -10.16
C LEU A 381 6.12 9.33 -11.61
N ALA A 382 6.77 10.48 -11.82
CA ALA A 382 7.13 10.96 -13.15
C ALA A 382 8.01 9.95 -13.90
N GLY A 383 8.97 9.32 -13.20
CA GLY A 383 9.76 8.23 -13.74
C GLY A 383 8.90 7.04 -14.19
N VAL A 384 7.88 6.66 -13.39
CA VAL A 384 6.94 5.58 -13.73
C VAL A 384 6.11 5.90 -14.98
N VAL A 385 5.67 7.15 -15.16
CA VAL A 385 4.94 7.58 -16.36
C VAL A 385 5.76 7.32 -17.63
N VAL A 386 7.04 7.72 -17.61
CA VAL A 386 7.94 7.55 -18.75
C VAL A 386 8.28 6.08 -18.98
N SER A 387 8.57 5.32 -17.92
CA SER A 387 8.95 3.90 -18.04
C SER A 387 7.80 2.98 -18.47
N SER A 388 6.55 3.41 -18.28
CA SER A 388 5.37 2.62 -18.62
C SER A 388 4.89 2.85 -20.06
N GLN A 389 5.53 3.74 -20.82
CA GLN A 389 5.18 4.04 -22.21
C GLN A 389 6.15 3.37 -23.19
N ASP A 390 5.60 2.87 -24.31
CA ASP A 390 6.38 2.42 -25.45
C ASP A 390 6.79 3.65 -26.29
N ILE A 391 7.92 4.28 -25.93
CA ILE A 391 8.37 5.56 -26.52
C ILE A 391 8.82 5.35 -27.97
N THR A 392 8.12 5.98 -28.91
CA THR A 392 8.46 5.96 -30.34
C THR A 392 9.24 7.21 -30.75
N SER A 393 9.81 7.19 -31.96
CA SER A 393 10.56 8.33 -32.52
C SER A 393 9.74 9.64 -32.59
N ASP A 394 8.41 9.56 -32.64
CA ASP A 394 7.52 10.73 -32.72
C ASP A 394 7.48 11.50 -31.39
N GLN A 395 7.77 10.82 -30.27
CA GLN A 395 7.77 11.38 -28.92
C GLN A 395 9.16 11.86 -28.48
N TRP A 396 10.18 11.74 -29.34
CA TRP A 396 11.56 12.10 -29.05
C TRP A 396 11.69 13.57 -28.59
N GLY A 397 11.00 14.50 -29.25
CA GLY A 397 11.01 15.92 -28.89
C GLY A 397 10.40 16.21 -27.52
N GLU A 398 9.34 15.51 -27.15
CA GLU A 398 8.69 15.64 -25.83
C GLU A 398 9.60 15.08 -24.71
N LEU A 399 10.27 13.95 -24.96
CA LEU A 399 11.24 13.40 -24.02
C LEU A 399 12.47 14.30 -23.83
N GLN A 400 12.91 14.97 -24.90
CA GLN A 400 13.97 15.97 -24.81
C GLN A 400 13.53 17.17 -23.96
N LEU A 401 12.29 17.64 -24.16
CA LEU A 401 11.71 18.68 -23.33
C LEU A 401 11.64 18.26 -21.86
N LEU A 402 11.21 17.03 -21.56
CA LEU A 402 11.18 16.49 -20.19
C LEU A 402 12.55 16.53 -19.52
N CYS A 403 13.61 16.12 -20.23
CA CYS A 403 14.98 16.20 -19.71
C CYS A 403 15.40 17.65 -19.38
N MET A 404 15.07 18.60 -20.25
CA MET A 404 15.35 20.01 -20.01
C MET A 404 14.55 20.58 -18.82
N GLN A 405 13.27 20.21 -18.69
CA GLN A 405 12.42 20.64 -17.59
C GLN A 405 12.91 20.09 -16.25
N LEU A 406 13.32 18.82 -16.21
CA LEU A 406 13.89 18.18 -15.03
C LEU A 406 15.13 18.93 -14.51
N ASP A 407 16.08 19.22 -15.39
CA ASP A 407 17.30 19.94 -15.01
C ASP A 407 16.99 21.39 -14.57
N ARG A 408 16.16 22.09 -15.36
CA ARG A 408 15.80 23.49 -15.12
C ARG A 408 14.98 23.70 -13.84
N HIS A 409 14.14 22.75 -13.45
CA HIS A 409 13.18 22.97 -12.35
C HIS A 409 13.44 22.17 -11.09
N ILE A 410 14.23 21.10 -11.17
CA ILE A 410 14.54 20.26 -10.01
C ILE A 410 16.04 20.29 -9.73
N SER A 411 16.88 19.80 -10.63
CA SER A 411 18.32 19.64 -10.39
C SER A 411 19.04 20.93 -10.00
N THR A 412 18.81 22.01 -10.74
CA THR A 412 19.45 23.32 -10.51
C THR A 412 19.01 24.02 -9.22
N HIS A 413 17.86 23.64 -8.67
CA HIS A 413 17.28 24.29 -7.49
C HIS A 413 17.58 23.56 -6.17
N ILE A 414 18.24 22.41 -6.21
CA ILE A 414 18.62 21.65 -5.01
C ILE A 414 20.03 22.05 -4.57
N ARG A 415 20.11 22.79 -3.47
CA ARG A 415 21.40 23.12 -2.81
C ARG A 415 21.76 22.04 -1.81
N GLU A 416 22.79 21.26 -2.13
CA GLU A 416 23.33 20.22 -1.26
C GLU A 416 23.95 20.84 -0.01
N SER A 417 23.79 20.15 1.12
CA SER A 417 24.50 20.47 2.35
C SER A 417 24.68 19.20 3.17
N PRO A 418 25.82 19.02 3.85
CA PRO A 418 26.09 17.82 4.64
C PRO A 418 25.10 17.63 5.81
N GLN A 419 24.38 18.69 6.19
CA GLN A 419 23.36 18.68 7.23
C GLN A 419 21.96 18.35 6.71
N ALA A 420 21.76 18.24 5.38
CA ALA A 420 20.46 18.01 4.74
C ALA A 420 20.53 16.85 3.74
N MET A 421 20.72 15.63 4.25
CA MET A 421 20.86 14.41 3.43
C MET A 421 19.65 14.13 2.52
N HIS A 422 18.44 14.59 2.89
CA HIS A 422 17.26 14.50 2.02
C HIS A 422 17.43 15.25 0.71
N ARG A 423 18.13 16.39 0.70
CA ARG A 423 18.40 17.16 -0.53
C ARG A 423 19.35 16.41 -1.46
N THR A 424 20.41 15.81 -0.91
CA THR A 424 21.32 14.96 -1.69
C THR A 424 20.58 13.78 -2.30
N LYS A 425 19.79 13.05 -1.52
CA LYS A 425 18.99 11.92 -2.03
C LYS A 425 18.02 12.33 -3.14
N LEU A 426 17.39 13.51 -3.04
CA LEU A 426 16.54 14.04 -4.11
C LEU A 426 17.33 14.39 -5.37
N LYS A 427 18.52 14.99 -5.23
CA LYS A 427 19.39 15.32 -6.36
C LYS A 427 19.94 14.08 -7.05
N ASP A 428 20.30 13.05 -6.28
CA ASP A 428 20.71 11.74 -6.80
C ASP A 428 19.57 11.11 -7.61
N LEU A 429 18.34 11.13 -7.09
CA LEU A 429 17.16 10.66 -7.82
C LEU A 429 16.95 11.44 -9.12
N ALA A 430 17.01 12.78 -9.09
CA ALA A 430 16.90 13.60 -10.29
C ALA A 430 17.97 13.28 -11.33
N THR A 431 19.20 13.06 -10.88
CA THR A 431 20.32 12.68 -11.75
C THR A 431 20.09 11.30 -12.38
N GLN A 432 19.68 10.31 -11.59
CA GLN A 432 19.38 8.95 -12.08
C GLN A 432 18.22 8.96 -13.08
N THR A 433 17.15 9.69 -12.79
CA THR A 433 16.01 9.86 -13.69
C THR A 433 16.45 10.52 -15.00
N TYR A 434 17.26 11.58 -14.94
CA TYR A 434 17.81 12.24 -16.12
C TYR A 434 18.63 11.27 -16.98
N ILE A 435 19.54 10.50 -16.37
CA ILE A 435 20.37 9.52 -17.08
C ILE A 435 19.49 8.49 -17.79
N ARG A 436 18.51 7.91 -17.10
CA ARG A 436 17.57 6.94 -17.71
C ARG A 436 16.80 7.53 -18.89
N TRP A 437 16.34 8.78 -18.79
CA TRP A 437 15.64 9.44 -19.89
C TRP A 437 16.57 9.78 -21.06
N GLN A 438 17.83 10.15 -20.79
CA GLN A 438 18.84 10.34 -21.84
C GLN A 438 19.20 9.04 -22.55
N GLU A 439 19.29 7.92 -21.82
CA GLU A 439 19.47 6.61 -22.41
C GLU A 439 18.30 6.30 -23.36
N LEU A 440 17.05 6.50 -22.92
CA LEU A 440 15.87 6.33 -23.79
C LEU A 440 15.92 7.25 -25.03
N LEU A 441 16.33 8.51 -24.90
CA LEU A 441 16.52 9.44 -26.03
C LEU A 441 17.51 8.94 -27.06
N ALA A 442 18.61 8.31 -26.62
CA ALA A 442 19.61 7.74 -27.51
C ALA A 442 19.06 6.55 -28.31
N HIS A 443 18.19 5.73 -27.69
CA HIS A 443 17.56 4.59 -28.36
C HIS A 443 16.45 5.01 -29.34
N CYS A 444 15.74 6.10 -29.05
CA CYS A 444 14.61 6.58 -29.86
C CYS A 444 15.01 7.62 -30.92
N GLN A 445 16.30 7.83 -31.19
CA GLN A 445 16.77 8.88 -32.11
C GLN A 445 16.23 8.64 -33.53
N PRO A 446 15.54 9.62 -34.15
CA PRO A 446 15.06 9.49 -35.52
C PRO A 446 16.23 9.23 -36.46
N GLN A 447 16.23 8.07 -37.14
CA GLN A 447 17.21 7.78 -38.17
C GLN A 447 17.04 8.79 -39.30
N VAL A 448 18.06 9.62 -39.52
CA VAL A 448 18.13 10.46 -40.71
C VAL A 448 18.34 9.52 -41.89
N VAL A 449 17.26 9.17 -42.61
CA VAL A 449 17.38 8.50 -43.91
C VAL A 449 18.15 9.47 -44.80
N PRO A 450 19.37 9.12 -45.27
CA PRO A 450 20.04 9.95 -46.24
C PRO A 450 19.12 10.06 -47.45
N LYS A 451 18.79 11.29 -47.85
CA LYS A 451 18.20 11.52 -49.16
C LYS A 451 19.23 11.02 -50.16
N ASP A 452 19.01 9.84 -50.73
CA ASP A 452 19.71 9.42 -51.93
C ASP A 452 19.52 10.54 -52.96
N GLY A 453 20.63 11.20 -53.26
CA GLY A 453 20.69 12.27 -54.22
C GLY A 453 20.51 11.72 -55.63
N GLY A 454 19.73 12.47 -56.42
CA GLY A 454 19.88 12.73 -57.86
C GLY A 454 20.40 11.62 -58.76
#